data_AF-A0A7Z9GEX5-F1
#
_entry.id   AF-A0A7Z9GEX5-F1
#
_cell.length_a   1.000
_cell.length_b   1.000
_cell.length_c   1.000
_cell.angle_alpha   90.00
_cell.angle_beta   90.00
_cell.angle_gamma   90.00
#
_symmetry.space_group_name_H-M   'P 1'
#
loop_
_entity.id
_entity.type
_entity.pdbx_description
1 polymer ?
#
loop_
_entity_poly.entity_id
_entity_poly.type
_entity_poly.pdbx_seq_one_letter_code
_entity_poly.pdbx_strand_id
1 'polypeptide(L)'
;MISLPPRIYALSVLCCMTLPVWSQQVLTSNTLWKPVTDVALQNNQKVARHIYPSSYLLYELDLKSLKSQLVNAPPRGQNTIKPIILSFPNSAGVLEPYEVYESPILDLVLAAKYPMIKTYVAQGIADPTAYMRFSVTQFGLHTFTLSELLYCV
;
A
#
# COMPACT_ATOMS: atom_id res chain seq x y z
N MET A 1 15.22 -13.51 -79.18
CA MET A 1 16.18 -14.21 -78.30
C MET A 1 16.51 -13.20 -77.19
N ILE A 2 16.11 -13.30 -75.92
CA ILE A 2 15.94 -14.43 -75.00
C ILE A 2 14.85 -14.09 -73.96
N SER A 3 14.18 -15.15 -73.51
CA SER A 3 13.01 -15.29 -72.65
C SER A 3 13.15 -14.83 -71.18
N LEU A 4 12.05 -14.35 -70.60
CA LEU A 4 11.83 -14.28 -69.13
C LEU A 4 11.99 -15.66 -68.49
N PRO A 5 12.50 -15.74 -67.25
CA PRO A 5 12.05 -16.74 -66.28
C PRO A 5 11.07 -16.14 -65.25
N PRO A 6 10.05 -16.90 -64.84
CA PRO A 6 9.04 -16.51 -63.86
C PRO A 6 9.43 -16.90 -62.43
N ARG A 7 8.82 -16.24 -61.45
CA ARG A 7 8.53 -16.77 -60.09
C ARG A 7 9.71 -17.38 -59.31
N ILE A 8 10.44 -16.57 -58.56
CA ILE A 8 11.05 -16.99 -57.28
C ILE A 8 10.92 -15.84 -56.26
N TYR A 9 9.68 -15.42 -55.97
CA TYR A 9 9.34 -14.66 -54.77
C TYR A 9 8.80 -15.61 -53.69
N ALA A 10 9.45 -16.76 -53.49
CA ALA A 10 8.88 -17.84 -52.68
C ALA A 10 9.64 -18.15 -51.38
N LEU A 11 10.74 -17.46 -51.05
CA LEU A 11 11.58 -17.88 -49.91
C LEU A 11 12.35 -16.77 -49.17
N SER A 12 11.83 -15.55 -49.12
CA SER A 12 12.34 -14.50 -48.21
C SER A 12 11.28 -13.98 -47.23
N VAL A 13 10.30 -14.83 -46.90
CA VAL A 13 9.29 -14.58 -45.85
C VAL A 13 9.74 -15.10 -44.48
N LEU A 14 10.94 -15.71 -44.37
CA LEU A 14 11.36 -16.43 -43.16
C LEU A 14 12.49 -15.72 -42.39
N CYS A 15 12.34 -14.44 -42.06
CA CYS A 15 13.14 -13.78 -41.02
C CYS A 15 12.43 -12.55 -40.44
N CYS A 16 11.23 -12.76 -39.90
CA CYS A 16 10.60 -11.80 -38.98
C CYS A 16 10.01 -12.55 -37.78
N MET A 17 10.70 -13.63 -37.38
CA MET A 17 10.28 -14.57 -36.34
C MET A 17 11.18 -14.49 -35.09
N THR A 18 11.75 -13.33 -34.81
CA THR A 18 12.19 -12.98 -33.47
C THR A 18 11.82 -11.53 -33.23
N LEU A 19 10.53 -11.27 -33.05
CA LEU A 19 10.14 -10.10 -32.28
C LEU A 19 10.89 -10.21 -30.96
N PRO A 20 11.78 -9.28 -30.58
CA PRO A 20 12.21 -9.21 -29.21
C PRO A 20 10.92 -8.97 -28.44
N VAL A 21 10.46 -10.01 -27.74
CA VAL A 21 9.46 -9.87 -26.69
C VAL A 21 10.12 -8.93 -25.69
N TRP A 22 9.87 -7.64 -25.87
CA TRP A 22 10.04 -6.66 -24.82
C TRP A 22 9.09 -7.10 -23.72
N SER A 23 9.63 -7.92 -22.83
CA SER A 23 9.05 -8.21 -21.53
C SER A 23 8.91 -6.86 -20.85
N GLN A 24 7.71 -6.30 -20.91
CA GLN A 24 7.33 -5.18 -20.07
C GLN A 24 7.35 -5.72 -18.65
N GLN A 25 8.48 -5.58 -17.96
CA GLN A 25 8.53 -5.72 -16.52
C GLN A 25 7.66 -4.60 -15.96
N VAL A 26 6.39 -4.93 -15.67
CA VAL A 26 5.51 -4.07 -14.90
C VAL A 26 6.17 -3.92 -13.54
N LEU A 27 6.80 -2.77 -13.29
CA LEU A 27 7.20 -2.37 -11.96
C LEU A 27 5.90 -2.13 -11.18
N THR A 28 5.36 -3.17 -10.57
CA THR A 28 4.30 -3.03 -9.58
C THR A 28 4.92 -2.35 -8.37
N SER A 29 4.94 -1.02 -8.39
CA SER A 29 5.06 -0.25 -7.16
C SER A 29 3.89 -0.70 -6.29
N ASN A 30 4.19 -1.46 -5.22
CA ASN A 30 3.21 -2.02 -4.30
C ASN A 30 2.61 -0.86 -3.47
N THR A 31 1.83 -0.03 -4.15
CA THR A 31 1.24 1.20 -3.64
C THR A 31 0.06 0.80 -2.78
N LEU A 32 0.26 0.87 -1.46
CA LEU A 32 -0.80 0.60 -0.49
C LEU A 32 -1.95 1.60 -0.58
N TRP A 33 -1.64 2.84 -0.99
CA TRP A 33 -2.56 3.96 -0.99
C TRP A 33 -2.83 4.44 -2.40
N LYS A 34 -4.11 4.65 -2.71
CA LYS A 34 -4.58 5.27 -3.96
C LYS A 34 -5.44 6.48 -3.63
N PRO A 35 -5.15 7.68 -4.15
CA PRO A 35 -6.01 8.84 -3.91
C PRO A 35 -7.38 8.64 -4.56
N VAL A 36 -8.44 9.06 -3.88
CA VAL A 36 -9.83 8.95 -4.35
C VAL A 36 -10.54 10.30 -4.24
N THR A 37 -11.55 10.54 -5.06
CA THR A 37 -12.41 11.73 -4.99
C THR A 37 -13.78 11.41 -4.37
N ASP A 38 -14.40 12.39 -3.72
CA ASP A 38 -15.69 12.22 -3.02
C ASP A 38 -16.82 11.66 -3.89
N VAL A 39 -16.80 11.99 -5.19
CA VAL A 39 -17.82 11.56 -6.15
C VAL A 39 -17.86 10.03 -6.28
N ALA A 40 -16.73 9.35 -6.08
CA ALA A 40 -16.67 7.89 -6.13
C ALA A 40 -17.29 7.22 -4.89
N LEU A 41 -17.49 7.96 -3.78
CA LEU A 41 -17.91 7.40 -2.50
C LEU A 41 -19.38 7.67 -2.14
N GLN A 42 -20.12 8.46 -2.93
CA GLN A 42 -21.47 8.92 -2.58
C GLN A 42 -22.52 7.81 -2.40
N ASN A 43 -22.31 6.63 -2.99
CA ASN A 43 -23.23 5.49 -2.86
C ASN A 43 -22.82 4.47 -1.79
N ASN A 44 -21.79 4.75 -0.99
CA ASN A 44 -21.27 3.79 -0.03
C ASN A 44 -21.88 4.02 1.37
N GLN A 45 -22.72 3.09 1.83
CA GLN A 45 -23.41 3.19 3.13
C GLN A 45 -22.46 3.34 4.33
N LYS A 46 -21.17 2.98 4.19
CA LYS A 46 -20.14 3.15 5.22
C LYS A 46 -19.62 4.60 5.36
N VAL A 47 -20.03 5.52 4.49
CA VAL A 47 -19.56 6.92 4.43
C VAL A 47 -20.57 7.90 5.05
N ALA A 48 -21.69 7.40 5.60
CA ALA A 48 -22.64 8.23 6.34
C ALA A 48 -21.97 8.79 7.61
N ARG A 49 -21.63 10.08 7.60
CA ARG A 49 -20.97 10.79 8.70
C ARG A 49 -21.79 12.02 9.07
N HIS A 50 -21.91 12.31 10.36
CA HIS A 50 -22.54 13.54 10.85
C HIS A 50 -21.59 14.75 10.84
N ILE A 51 -20.28 14.50 10.70
CA ILE A 51 -19.23 15.53 10.75
C ILE A 51 -18.47 15.52 9.42
N TYR A 52 -18.45 16.68 8.75
CA TYR A 52 -17.69 16.90 7.53
C TYR A 52 -16.64 17.98 7.80
N PRO A 53 -15.34 17.62 7.84
CA PRO A 53 -14.29 18.62 7.95
C PRO A 53 -14.28 19.51 6.70
N SER A 54 -13.89 20.77 6.85
CA SER A 54 -13.82 21.74 5.76
C SER A 54 -12.73 21.40 4.72
N SER A 55 -11.71 20.63 5.12
CA SER A 55 -10.63 20.16 4.26
C SER A 55 -10.24 18.74 4.67
N TYR A 56 -10.15 17.83 3.70
CA TYR A 56 -9.68 16.47 3.89
C TYR A 56 -9.18 15.86 2.58
N LEU A 57 -8.33 14.85 2.69
CA LEU A 57 -7.88 14.02 1.59
C LEU A 57 -8.46 12.61 1.74
N LEU A 58 -8.82 11.99 0.63
CA LEU A 58 -9.36 10.64 0.61
C LEU A 58 -8.38 9.69 -0.07
N TYR A 59 -8.15 8.56 0.59
CA TYR A 59 -7.35 7.47 0.07
C TYR A 59 -8.08 6.15 0.21
N GLU A 60 -7.97 5.32 -0.82
CA GLU A 60 -8.29 3.91 -0.78
C GLU A 60 -7.03 3.13 -0.39
N LEU A 61 -7.22 2.20 0.54
CA LEU A 61 -6.16 1.37 1.09
C LEU A 61 -6.33 -0.09 0.63
N ASP A 62 -5.29 -0.67 0.06
CA ASP A 62 -5.22 -2.13 -0.12
C ASP A 62 -4.94 -2.82 1.21
N LEU A 63 -6.03 -3.14 1.92
CA LEU A 63 -5.98 -3.84 3.22
C LEU A 63 -5.35 -5.22 3.14
N LYS A 64 -5.46 -5.93 2.01
CA LYS A 64 -4.90 -7.28 1.87
C LYS A 64 -3.39 -7.20 1.80
N SER A 65 -2.89 -6.29 0.98
CA SER A 65 -1.45 -6.03 0.84
C SER A 65 -0.87 -5.50 2.15
N LEU A 66 -1.55 -4.57 2.83
CA LEU A 66 -1.12 -4.07 4.15
C LEU A 66 -0.99 -5.22 5.17
N LYS A 67 -2.02 -6.06 5.30
CA LYS A 67 -2.01 -7.20 6.23
C LYS A 67 -0.85 -8.16 5.96
N SER A 68 -0.57 -8.44 4.69
CA SER A 68 0.54 -9.34 4.32
C SER A 68 1.91 -8.79 4.75
N GLN A 69 2.10 -7.48 4.67
CA GLN A 69 3.34 -6.83 5.10
C GLN A 69 3.48 -6.80 6.63
N LEU A 70 2.37 -6.58 7.34
CA LEU A 70 2.33 -6.52 8.81
C LEU A 70 2.61 -7.85 9.52
N VAL A 71 2.48 -9.00 8.84
CA VAL A 71 2.81 -10.32 9.43
C VAL A 71 4.27 -10.39 9.88
N ASN A 72 5.15 -9.65 9.21
CA ASN A 72 6.59 -9.65 9.51
C ASN A 72 6.99 -8.55 10.50
N ALA A 73 6.03 -7.80 11.08
CA ALA A 73 6.34 -6.75 12.04
C ALA A 73 6.90 -7.36 13.34
N PRO A 74 8.09 -6.95 13.79
CA PRO A 74 8.61 -7.44 15.06
C PRO A 74 7.84 -6.85 16.24
N PRO A 75 7.73 -7.57 17.37
CA PRO A 75 7.16 -7.01 18.58
C PRO A 75 8.07 -5.89 19.13
N ARG A 76 7.44 -4.84 19.64
CA ARG A 76 8.14 -3.69 20.22
C ARG A 76 9.08 -4.13 21.34
N GLY A 77 10.33 -3.68 21.28
CA GLY A 77 11.37 -3.99 22.28
C GLY A 77 12.29 -5.16 21.91
N GLN A 78 12.01 -5.90 20.82
CA GLN A 78 12.96 -6.86 20.27
C GLN A 78 13.88 -6.19 19.24
N ASN A 79 15.04 -5.71 19.70
CA ASN A 79 16.03 -5.03 18.86
C ASN A 79 16.78 -5.96 17.88
N THR A 80 16.60 -7.27 18.00
CA THR A 80 17.27 -8.27 17.15
C THR A 80 16.66 -8.35 15.75
N ILE A 81 15.39 -7.98 15.61
CA ILE A 81 14.64 -8.06 14.35
C ILE A 81 14.45 -6.64 13.81
N LYS A 82 14.75 -6.44 12.53
CA LYS A 82 14.58 -5.13 11.88
C LYS A 82 13.11 -4.76 11.82
N PRO A 83 12.73 -3.49 12.10
CA PRO A 83 11.37 -3.03 11.87
C PRO A 83 11.01 -3.14 10.39
N ILE A 84 9.73 -3.31 10.11
CA ILE A 84 9.22 -3.14 8.76
C ILE A 84 9.04 -1.65 8.48
N ILE A 85 9.21 -1.25 7.22
CA ILE A 85 9.02 0.13 6.80
C ILE A 85 7.74 0.21 5.97
N LEU A 86 6.80 1.03 6.42
CA LEU A 86 5.54 1.27 5.73
C LEU A 86 5.34 2.76 5.52
N SER A 87 4.77 3.14 4.38
CA SER A 87 4.47 4.54 4.08
C SER A 87 3.01 4.88 4.33
N PHE A 88 2.77 6.02 4.97
CA PHE A 88 1.44 6.53 5.28
C PHE A 88 1.29 7.98 4.80
N PRO A 89 0.10 8.37 4.28
CA PRO A 89 -0.13 9.74 3.85
C PRO A 89 -0.25 10.67 5.06
N ASN A 90 0.43 11.81 5.01
CA ASN A 90 0.26 12.89 5.98
C ASN A 90 -0.90 13.84 5.57
N SER A 91 -1.13 14.90 6.34
CA SER A 91 -2.18 15.89 6.10
C SER A 91 -2.03 16.63 4.76
N ALA A 92 -0.81 16.71 4.21
CA ALA A 92 -0.53 17.28 2.90
C ALA A 92 -0.65 16.25 1.75
N GLY A 93 -0.93 14.99 2.07
CA GLY A 93 -1.04 13.89 1.12
C GLY A 93 0.30 13.28 0.69
N VAL A 94 1.39 13.65 1.35
CA VAL A 94 2.72 13.11 1.11
C VAL A 94 2.86 11.79 1.86
N LEU A 95 3.36 10.76 1.18
CA LEU A 95 3.62 9.45 1.79
C LEU A 95 4.95 9.49 2.56
N GLU A 96 4.87 9.41 3.88
CA GLU A 96 6.03 9.40 4.77
C GLU A 96 6.36 7.99 5.24
N PRO A 97 7.65 7.61 5.32
CA PRO A 97 8.07 6.29 5.79
C PRO A 97 8.09 6.20 7.32
N TYR A 98 7.55 5.10 7.85
CA TYR A 98 7.48 4.77 9.28
C TYR A 98 8.09 3.40 9.56
N GLU A 99 8.86 3.28 10.63
CA GLU A 99 9.25 2.00 11.25
C GLU A 99 8.10 1.46 12.07
N VAL A 100 7.63 0.25 11.76
CA VAL A 100 6.44 -0.34 12.38
C VAL A 100 6.82 -1.54 13.23
N TYR A 101 6.23 -1.58 14.43
CA TYR A 101 6.35 -2.65 15.40
C TYR A 101 4.97 -3.15 15.85
N GLU A 102 4.85 -4.45 16.11
CA GLU A 102 3.68 -5.01 16.76
C GLU A 102 3.68 -4.61 18.25
N SER A 103 2.55 -4.13 18.75
CA SER A 103 2.36 -3.76 20.16
C SER A 103 1.02 -4.34 20.62
N PRO A 104 0.94 -5.64 20.92
CA PRO A 104 -0.30 -6.27 21.32
C PRO A 104 -0.82 -5.65 22.63
N ILE A 105 -2.09 -5.24 22.64
CA ILE A 105 -2.76 -4.68 23.82
C ILE A 105 -3.73 -5.67 24.48
N LEU A 106 -4.07 -6.75 23.78
CA LEU A 106 -5.01 -7.77 24.26
C LEU A 106 -4.25 -8.79 25.10
N ASP A 107 -4.91 -9.29 26.15
CA ASP A 107 -4.45 -10.45 26.89
C ASP A 107 -4.34 -11.69 25.98
N LEU A 108 -3.47 -12.64 26.32
CA LEU A 108 -3.20 -13.84 25.52
C LEU A 108 -4.47 -14.63 25.18
N VAL A 109 -5.37 -14.81 26.15
CA VAL A 109 -6.63 -15.57 25.94
C VAL A 109 -7.54 -14.83 24.97
N LEU A 110 -7.59 -13.50 25.07
CA LEU A 110 -8.43 -12.67 24.22
C LEU A 110 -7.87 -12.52 22.81
N ALA A 111 -6.54 -12.42 22.69
CA ALA A 111 -5.84 -12.40 21.41
C ALA A 111 -6.03 -13.72 20.64
N ALA A 112 -6.02 -14.86 21.34
CA ALA A 112 -6.32 -16.17 20.74
C ALA A 112 -7.77 -16.26 20.24
N LYS A 113 -8.73 -15.63 20.95
CA LYS A 113 -10.14 -15.57 20.54
C LYS A 113 -10.37 -14.60 19.37
N TYR A 114 -9.61 -13.51 19.29
CA TYR A 114 -9.73 -12.46 18.27
C TYR A 114 -8.42 -12.19 17.54
N PRO A 115 -7.86 -13.17 16.79
CA PRO A 115 -6.58 -13.01 16.11
C PRO A 115 -6.62 -11.97 14.98
N MET A 116 -7.82 -11.60 14.53
CA MET A 116 -8.05 -10.59 13.50
C MET A 116 -7.83 -9.16 13.99
N ILE A 117 -7.74 -8.92 15.30
CA ILE A 117 -7.53 -7.60 15.89
C ILE A 117 -6.06 -7.50 16.29
N LYS A 118 -5.31 -6.68 15.56
CA LYS A 118 -3.88 -6.46 15.81
C LYS A 118 -3.58 -4.98 15.96
N THR A 119 -2.67 -4.67 16.86
CA THR A 119 -2.27 -3.31 17.19
C THR A 119 -0.80 -3.10 16.98
N TYR A 120 -0.46 -1.96 16.41
CA TYR A 120 0.88 -1.62 15.98
C TYR A 120 1.23 -0.21 16.45
N VAL A 121 2.52 0.02 16.56
CA VAL A 121 3.12 1.35 16.76
C VAL A 121 4.04 1.63 15.60
N ALA A 122 4.10 2.89 15.21
CA ALA A 122 4.88 3.37 14.10
C ALA A 122 5.63 4.63 14.50
N GLN A 123 6.91 4.69 14.12
CA GLN A 123 7.82 5.80 14.37
C GLN A 123 8.26 6.38 13.03
N GLY A 124 8.12 7.69 12.84
CA GLY A 124 8.53 8.34 11.59
C GLY A 124 10.04 8.27 11.39
N ILE A 125 10.46 7.90 10.18
CA ILE A 125 11.88 7.91 9.78
C ILE A 125 12.28 9.29 9.29
N ALA A 126 11.40 9.91 8.49
CA ALA A 126 11.63 11.26 7.98
C ALA A 126 11.44 12.32 9.06
N ASP A 127 10.41 12.15 9.91
CA ASP A 127 10.13 12.98 11.07
C ASP A 127 10.19 12.13 12.35
N PRO A 128 11.29 12.20 13.14
CA PRO A 128 11.40 11.47 14.40
C PRO A 128 10.40 11.91 15.48
N THR A 129 9.72 13.05 15.31
CA THR A 129 8.66 13.48 16.22
C THR A 129 7.30 12.85 15.88
N ALA A 130 7.16 12.34 14.65
CA ALA A 130 5.94 11.69 14.20
C ALA A 130 5.81 10.30 14.82
N TYR A 131 4.80 10.16 15.68
CA TYR A 131 4.44 8.91 16.33
C TYR A 131 3.02 8.51 15.95
N MET A 132 2.85 7.27 15.52
CA MET A 132 1.55 6.75 15.10
C MET A 132 1.19 5.47 15.85
N ARG A 133 -0.07 5.37 16.24
CA ARG A 133 -0.68 4.12 16.73
C ARG A 133 -1.79 3.73 15.80
N PHE A 134 -1.85 2.44 15.46
CA PHE A 134 -2.94 1.97 14.63
C PHE A 134 -3.38 0.56 14.97
N SER A 135 -4.64 0.28 14.68
CA SER A 135 -5.23 -1.05 14.79
C SER A 135 -5.75 -1.49 13.43
N VAL A 136 -5.52 -2.78 13.14
CA VAL A 136 -6.03 -3.43 11.94
C VAL A 136 -7.04 -4.48 12.37
N THR A 137 -8.22 -4.41 11.77
CA THR A 137 -9.31 -5.35 12.01
C THR A 137 -9.82 -5.96 10.70
N GLN A 138 -10.86 -6.79 10.77
CA GLN A 138 -11.60 -7.22 9.59
C GLN A 138 -12.34 -6.07 8.90
N PHE A 139 -12.68 -5.01 9.64
CA PHE A 139 -13.49 -3.90 9.14
C PHE A 139 -12.67 -2.80 8.47
N GLY A 140 -11.38 -2.69 8.81
CA GLY A 140 -10.50 -1.68 8.24
C GLY A 140 -9.26 -1.40 9.08
N LEU A 141 -8.67 -0.24 8.80
CA LEU A 141 -7.53 0.35 9.51
C LEU A 141 -8.03 1.57 10.29
N HIS A 142 -7.63 1.68 11.55
CA HIS A 142 -7.82 2.88 12.36
C HIS A 142 -6.46 3.37 12.84
N THR A 143 -6.14 4.62 12.52
CA THR A 143 -4.85 5.25 12.81
C THR A 143 -5.06 6.50 13.65
N PHE A 144 -4.09 6.80 14.50
CA PHE A 144 -3.95 8.07 15.19
C PHE A 144 -2.48 8.48 15.07
N THR A 145 -2.23 9.67 14.54
CA THR A 145 -0.88 10.22 14.32
C THR A 145 -0.69 11.49 15.15
N LEU A 146 0.45 11.59 15.81
CA LEU A 146 0.90 12.77 16.53
C LEU A 146 2.27 13.18 15.96
N SER A 147 2.40 14.40 15.46
CA SER A 147 3.69 15.00 15.05
C SER A 147 3.77 16.42 15.59
N GLU A 148 4.98 16.89 15.91
CA GLU A 148 5.21 18.28 16.36
C GLU A 148 4.88 19.32 15.27
N LEU A 149 4.84 18.90 14.00
CA LEU A 149 4.30 19.69 12.90
C LEU A 149 2.76 19.61 12.87
N LEU A 150 2.14 20.06 13.96
CA LEU A 150 0.72 20.41 14.16
C LEU A 150 -0.28 19.92 13.08
N TYR A 151 -0.62 18.64 13.08
CA TYR A 151 -1.90 18.13 12.58
C TYR A 151 -2.32 16.89 13.38
N CYS A 152 -3.32 17.03 14.26
CA CYS A 152 -4.05 15.86 14.76
C CYS A 152 -4.88 15.31 13.58
N VAL A 153 -4.58 14.07 13.17
CA VAL A 153 -5.35 13.30 12.17
C VAL A 153 -5.92 12.06 12.82
#